data_AF-A0AA88Y583-F1
#
_entry.id   AF-A0AA88Y583-F1
#
_cell.length_a   1.000
_cell.length_b   1.000
_cell.length_c   1.000
_cell.angle_alpha   90.00
_cell.angle_beta   90.00
_cell.angle_gamma   90.00
#
_symmetry.space_group_name_H-M   'P 1'
#
loop_
_entity.id
_entity.type
_entity.pdbx_description
1 polymer ?
#
loop_
_entity_poly.entity_id
_entity_poly.type
_entity_poly.pdbx_seq_one_letter_code
_entity_poly.pdbx_strand_id
1 'polypeptide(L)'
;MAHAMWKLRQRIMEVCPYSDERELTIARMTLQIRNLKEHRVNTPTDIKARIILNDLINKRKKKLKHLRKRDYESFLWLLRTLQIKYTPAFTPPKESRRAKMRRLVQEEAEAKIQEKFNEIEIRMMEEKEALEEEKKILWQQIEQDIEKYRLDKDLIEYKVEKARRDNVEERKGYVVPPPNTYQYIRYLRRMSSRERTDKYLYNVMLAKKRNRQVAEGTKDGASN
;
A
#
# COMPACT_ATOMS: atom_id res chain seq x y z
N MET A 1 -17.81 -49.94 -22.07
CA MET A 1 -17.26 -48.57 -22.30
C MET A 1 -18.02 -47.77 -23.36
N ALA A 2 -18.38 -48.36 -24.50
CA ALA A 2 -19.07 -47.66 -25.60
C ALA A 2 -20.40 -46.98 -25.18
N HIS A 3 -21.23 -47.64 -24.37
CA HIS A 3 -22.51 -47.08 -23.90
C HIS A 3 -22.35 -45.84 -23.00
N ALA A 4 -21.35 -45.83 -22.12
CA ALA A 4 -21.06 -44.70 -21.24
C ALA A 4 -20.55 -43.49 -22.05
N MET A 5 -19.71 -43.73 -23.07
CA MET A 5 -19.27 -42.69 -24.00
C MET A 5 -20.41 -42.12 -24.83
N TRP A 6 -21.35 -42.97 -25.27
CA TRP A 6 -22.53 -42.52 -25.99
C TRP A 6 -23.43 -41.63 -25.12
N LYS A 7 -23.75 -42.05 -23.88
CA LYS A 7 -24.50 -41.23 -22.92
C LYS A 7 -23.82 -39.88 -22.65
N LEU A 8 -22.49 -39.90 -22.48
CA LEU A 8 -21.69 -38.69 -22.30
C LEU A 8 -21.79 -37.76 -23.53
N ARG A 9 -21.75 -38.33 -24.74
CA ARG A 9 -21.90 -37.58 -25.99
C ARG A 9 -23.29 -36.95 -26.11
N GLN A 10 -24.35 -37.70 -25.81
CA GLN A 10 -25.72 -37.18 -25.81
C GLN A 10 -25.87 -35.99 -24.87
N ARG A 11 -25.40 -36.14 -23.62
CA ARG A 11 -25.43 -35.06 -22.62
C ARG A 11 -24.61 -33.83 -23.02
N ILE A 12 -23.54 -34.01 -23.81
CA ILE A 12 -22.77 -32.90 -24.37
C ILE A 12 -23.54 -32.23 -25.53
N MET A 13 -24.20 -33.00 -26.40
CA MET A 13 -24.99 -32.45 -27.50
C MET A 13 -26.23 -31.68 -26.99
N GLU A 14 -26.86 -32.12 -25.91
CA GLU A 14 -27.94 -31.38 -25.23
C GLU A 14 -27.49 -29.99 -24.77
N VAL A 15 -26.26 -29.89 -24.25
CA VAL A 15 -25.71 -28.65 -23.71
C VAL A 15 -25.11 -27.77 -24.83
N CYS A 16 -24.56 -28.39 -25.88
CA CYS A 16 -23.83 -27.73 -26.94
C CYS A 16 -24.16 -28.32 -28.34
N PRO A 17 -25.33 -27.99 -28.92
CA PRO A 17 -25.82 -28.65 -30.14
C PRO A 17 -25.03 -28.32 -31.43
N TYR A 18 -24.44 -27.11 -31.53
CA TYR A 18 -23.75 -26.63 -32.74
C TYR A 18 -22.26 -26.35 -32.52
N SER A 19 -21.65 -27.04 -31.56
CA SER A 19 -20.30 -26.70 -31.09
C SER A 19 -19.18 -27.38 -31.88
N ASP A 20 -18.11 -26.62 -32.14
CA ASP A 20 -16.87 -27.10 -32.74
C ASP A 20 -16.21 -28.20 -31.88
N GLU A 21 -15.36 -29.06 -32.48
CA GLU A 21 -14.65 -30.14 -31.75
C GLU A 21 -13.89 -29.66 -30.50
N ARG A 22 -13.41 -28.42 -30.54
CA ARG A 22 -12.65 -27.80 -29.45
C ARG A 22 -13.55 -27.51 -28.24
N GLU A 23 -14.73 -26.99 -28.50
CA GLU A 23 -15.77 -26.72 -27.50
C GLU A 23 -16.30 -28.02 -26.92
N LEU A 24 -16.61 -29.00 -27.78
CA LEU A 24 -16.99 -30.36 -27.38
C LEU A 24 -15.95 -31.00 -26.46
N THR A 25 -14.67 -30.81 -26.75
CA THR A 25 -13.58 -31.33 -25.91
C THR A 25 -13.58 -30.67 -24.53
N ILE A 26 -13.81 -29.36 -24.45
CA ILE A 26 -13.88 -28.62 -23.17
C ILE A 26 -15.13 -29.01 -22.38
N ALA A 27 -16.27 -29.17 -23.04
CA ALA A 27 -17.52 -29.65 -22.44
C ALA A 27 -17.34 -31.06 -21.86
N ARG A 28 -16.71 -31.97 -22.62
CA ARG A 28 -16.37 -33.33 -22.18
C ARG A 28 -15.50 -33.32 -20.94
N MET A 29 -14.41 -32.54 -20.95
CA MET A 29 -13.52 -32.40 -19.80
C MET A 29 -14.27 -31.85 -18.57
N THR A 30 -15.18 -30.89 -18.78
CA THR A 30 -15.96 -30.29 -17.70
C THR A 30 -16.91 -31.29 -17.06
N LEU A 31 -17.59 -32.11 -17.85
CA LEU A 31 -18.47 -33.16 -17.35
C LEU A 31 -17.69 -34.24 -16.59
N GLN A 32 -16.53 -34.65 -17.10
CA GLN A 32 -15.62 -35.55 -16.38
C GLN A 32 -15.13 -34.96 -15.06
N ILE A 33 -14.78 -33.68 -15.03
CA ILE A 33 -14.38 -32.98 -13.80
C ILE A 33 -15.52 -32.97 -12.78
N ARG A 34 -16.77 -32.76 -13.19
CA ARG A 34 -17.94 -32.80 -12.30
C ARG A 34 -18.11 -34.19 -11.68
N ASN A 35 -18.09 -35.24 -12.50
CA ASN A 35 -18.21 -36.62 -12.02
C ASN A 35 -17.06 -37.01 -11.08
N LEU A 36 -15.81 -36.63 -11.41
CA LEU A 36 -14.65 -36.90 -10.57
C LEU A 36 -14.66 -36.09 -9.27
N LYS A 37 -15.24 -34.88 -9.28
CA LYS A 37 -15.42 -34.07 -8.08
C LYS A 37 -16.40 -34.76 -7.12
N GLU A 38 -17.51 -35.29 -7.63
CA GLU A 38 -18.47 -36.05 -6.84
C GLU A 38 -17.84 -37.34 -6.28
N HIS A 39 -17.15 -38.11 -7.12
CA HIS A 39 -16.39 -39.30 -6.68
C HIS A 39 -15.37 -38.96 -5.58
N ARG A 40 -14.66 -37.83 -5.69
CA ARG A 40 -13.70 -37.37 -4.68
C ARG A 40 -14.30 -37.04 -3.32
N VAL A 41 -15.53 -36.54 -3.31
CA VAL A 41 -16.26 -36.27 -2.07
C VAL A 41 -16.58 -37.59 -1.38
N ASN A 42 -16.97 -38.60 -2.14
CA ASN A 42 -17.34 -39.92 -1.61
C ASN A 42 -16.11 -40.76 -1.23
N THR A 43 -15.02 -40.68 -1.99
CA THR A 43 -13.78 -41.46 -1.78
C THR A 43 -12.56 -40.55 -1.77
N PRO A 44 -12.25 -39.87 -0.65
CA PRO A 44 -11.15 -38.90 -0.58
C PRO A 44 -9.76 -39.56 -0.63
N THR A 45 -9.66 -40.85 -0.30
CA THR A 45 -8.40 -41.62 -0.25
C THR A 45 -7.88 -42.02 -1.64
N ASP A 46 -8.68 -41.89 -2.70
CA ASP A 46 -8.27 -42.25 -4.05
C ASP A 46 -7.28 -41.21 -4.65
N ILE A 47 -6.00 -41.53 -4.53
CA ILE A 47 -4.88 -40.72 -5.04
C ILE A 47 -4.85 -40.67 -6.57
N LYS A 48 -5.43 -41.65 -7.28
CA LYS A 48 -5.46 -41.65 -8.75
C LYS A 48 -6.52 -40.68 -9.25
N ALA A 49 -7.74 -40.75 -8.71
CA ALA A 49 -8.80 -39.79 -9.02
C ALA A 49 -8.38 -38.35 -8.68
N ARG A 50 -7.76 -38.15 -7.52
CA ARG A 50 -6.49 -37.43 -7.40
C ARG A 50 -5.96 -36.57 -8.54
N ILE A 51 -4.90 -37.15 -9.06
CA ILE A 51 -4.03 -36.68 -10.12
C ILE A 51 -4.85 -36.45 -11.39
N ILE A 52 -5.75 -37.38 -11.75
CA ILE A 52 -6.57 -37.27 -12.96
C ILE A 52 -7.45 -36.00 -12.95
N LEU A 53 -8.08 -35.70 -11.81
CA LEU A 53 -8.88 -34.48 -11.67
C LEU A 53 -8.03 -33.22 -11.87
N ASN A 54 -6.85 -33.16 -11.24
CA ASN A 54 -5.93 -32.03 -11.37
C ASN A 54 -5.45 -31.87 -12.83
N ASP A 55 -5.10 -32.98 -13.50
CA ASP A 55 -4.66 -32.98 -14.89
C ASP A 55 -5.77 -32.52 -15.84
N LEU A 56 -7.01 -32.96 -15.63
CA LEU A 56 -8.16 -32.52 -16.41
C LEU A 56 -8.41 -31.02 -16.21
N ILE A 57 -8.33 -30.51 -14.98
CA ILE A 57 -8.47 -29.08 -14.70
C ILE A 57 -7.38 -28.28 -15.45
N ASN A 58 -6.13 -28.73 -15.42
CA ASN A 58 -5.02 -28.06 -16.09
C ASN A 58 -5.13 -28.12 -17.61
N LYS A 59 -5.49 -29.28 -18.18
CA LYS A 59 -5.74 -29.46 -19.62
C LYS A 59 -6.90 -28.59 -20.08
N ARG A 60 -7.99 -28.52 -19.32
CA ARG A 60 -9.14 -27.65 -19.60
C ARG A 60 -8.74 -26.18 -19.58
N LYS A 61 -8.01 -25.72 -18.55
CA LYS A 61 -7.49 -24.34 -18.47
C LYS A 61 -6.63 -23.99 -19.68
N LYS A 62 -5.74 -24.91 -20.09
CA LYS A 62 -4.92 -24.75 -21.30
C LYS A 62 -5.80 -24.61 -22.53
N LYS A 63 -6.79 -25.49 -22.74
CA LYS A 63 -7.70 -25.40 -23.90
C LYS A 63 -8.54 -24.12 -23.91
N LEU A 64 -9.07 -23.69 -22.76
CA LEU A 64 -9.78 -22.41 -22.63
C LEU A 64 -8.89 -21.20 -23.01
N LYS A 65 -7.60 -21.22 -22.63
CA LYS A 65 -6.64 -20.20 -23.06
C LYS A 65 -6.45 -20.18 -24.58
N HIS A 66 -6.44 -21.34 -25.25
CA HIS A 66 -6.31 -21.41 -26.71
C HIS A 66 -7.59 -20.99 -27.41
N LEU A 67 -8.76 -21.38 -26.88
CA LEU A 67 -10.06 -20.99 -27.41
C LEU A 67 -10.20 -19.47 -27.36
N ARG A 68 -9.96 -18.85 -26.19
CA ARG A 68 -10.00 -17.38 -26.02
C ARG A 68 -9.15 -16.61 -27.03
N LYS A 69 -7.99 -17.15 -27.42
CA LYS A 69 -7.09 -16.51 -28.39
C LYS A 69 -7.56 -16.62 -29.84
N ARG A 70 -8.30 -17.68 -30.18
CA ARG A 70 -8.74 -17.94 -31.54
C ARG A 70 -10.13 -17.37 -31.80
N ASP A 71 -11.06 -17.67 -30.90
CA ASP A 71 -12.45 -17.27 -31.01
C ASP A 71 -12.97 -16.87 -29.63
N TYR A 72 -13.21 -15.58 -29.46
CA TYR A 72 -13.62 -15.00 -28.20
C TYR A 72 -15.12 -15.17 -27.94
N GLU A 73 -15.95 -15.14 -28.98
CA GLU A 73 -17.41 -15.26 -28.87
C GLU A 73 -17.80 -16.68 -28.44
N SER A 74 -17.24 -17.68 -29.12
CA SER A 74 -17.34 -19.09 -28.72
C SER A 74 -16.87 -19.32 -27.28
N PHE A 75 -15.78 -18.66 -26.89
CA PHE A 75 -15.26 -18.75 -25.52
C PHE A 75 -16.26 -18.19 -24.50
N LEU A 76 -16.82 -17.00 -24.73
CA LEU A 76 -17.82 -16.39 -23.85
C LEU A 76 -19.09 -17.22 -23.74
N TRP A 77 -19.62 -17.68 -24.89
CA TRP A 77 -20.78 -18.56 -24.95
C TRP A 77 -20.54 -19.82 -24.11
N LEU A 78 -19.40 -20.49 -24.32
CA LEU A 78 -19.07 -21.72 -23.61
C LEU A 78 -18.92 -21.51 -22.09
N LEU A 79 -18.38 -20.36 -21.64
CA LEU A 79 -18.32 -20.04 -20.21
C LEU A 79 -19.71 -19.88 -19.59
N ARG A 80 -20.63 -19.22 -20.31
CA ARG A 80 -22.03 -19.05 -19.87
C ARG A 80 -22.74 -20.40 -19.80
N THR A 81 -22.69 -21.17 -20.88
CA THR A 81 -23.35 -22.47 -21.01
C THR A 81 -22.85 -23.50 -19.99
N LEU A 82 -21.53 -23.60 -19.79
CA LEU A 82 -20.95 -24.54 -18.83
C LEU A 82 -20.87 -23.99 -17.40
N GLN A 83 -21.27 -22.73 -17.17
CA GLN A 83 -21.17 -22.02 -15.90
C GLN A 83 -19.75 -22.08 -15.30
N ILE A 84 -18.74 -21.74 -16.10
CA ILE A 84 -17.33 -21.75 -15.69
C ILE A 84 -16.85 -20.31 -15.54
N LYS A 85 -16.26 -19.98 -14.38
CA LYS A 85 -15.51 -18.73 -14.22
C LYS A 85 -14.08 -18.91 -14.74
N TYR A 86 -13.72 -18.20 -15.79
CA TYR A 86 -12.34 -18.17 -16.29
C TYR A 86 -11.52 -17.15 -15.52
N THR A 87 -10.53 -17.63 -14.78
CA THR A 87 -9.48 -16.78 -14.20
C THR A 87 -8.23 -16.89 -15.07
N PRO A 88 -7.71 -15.78 -15.62
CA PRO A 88 -6.42 -15.81 -16.29
C PRO A 88 -5.37 -16.29 -15.30
N ALA A 89 -4.47 -17.17 -15.75
CA ALA A 89 -3.44 -17.74 -14.89
C ALA A 89 -2.40 -16.66 -14.54
N PHE A 90 -2.67 -15.88 -13.49
CA PHE A 90 -1.65 -15.21 -12.71
C PHE A 90 -1.20 -16.21 -11.65
N THR A 91 -0.13 -16.95 -11.95
CA THR A 91 0.51 -17.79 -10.94
C THR A 91 1.58 -16.90 -10.32
N PRO A 92 1.37 -16.35 -9.12
CA PRO A 92 2.48 -15.70 -8.43
C PRO A 92 3.60 -16.74 -8.28
N PRO A 93 4.88 -16.33 -8.38
CA PRO A 93 5.98 -17.24 -8.14
C PRO A 93 5.77 -17.91 -6.77
N LYS A 94 6.04 -19.22 -6.69
CA LYS A 94 5.94 -19.93 -5.41
C LYS A 94 6.87 -19.24 -4.42
N GLU A 95 6.30 -18.63 -3.38
CA GLU A 95 7.08 -17.99 -2.34
C GLU A 95 7.89 -19.04 -1.57
N SER A 96 9.20 -18.80 -1.43
CA SER A 96 10.01 -19.62 -0.53
C SER A 96 9.64 -19.32 0.93
N ARG A 97 9.90 -20.26 1.85
CA ARG A 97 9.71 -20.04 3.29
C ARG A 97 10.42 -18.77 3.77
N ARG A 98 11.62 -18.50 3.25
CA ARG A 98 12.40 -17.30 3.56
C ARG A 98 11.72 -16.02 3.05
N ALA A 99 11.15 -16.04 1.84
CA ALA A 99 10.41 -14.91 1.29
C ALA A 99 9.16 -14.61 2.13
N LYS A 100 8.41 -15.65 2.51
CA LYS A 100 7.23 -15.51 3.37
C LYS A 100 7.58 -14.87 4.73
N MET A 101 8.66 -15.32 5.38
CA MET A 101 9.10 -14.74 6.64
C MET A 101 9.47 -13.26 6.51
N ARG A 102 10.19 -12.88 5.44
CA ARG A 102 10.52 -11.47 5.21
C ARG A 102 9.28 -10.61 5.00
N ARG A 103 8.29 -11.12 4.27
CA ARG A 103 7.03 -10.41 4.04
C ARG A 103 6.29 -10.15 5.35
N LEU A 104 6.18 -11.16 6.22
CA LEU A 104 5.54 -11.01 7.53
C LEU A 104 6.27 -9.99 8.41
N VAL A 105 7.60 -10.05 8.47
CA VAL A 105 8.41 -9.07 9.22
C VAL A 105 8.23 -7.65 8.66
N GLN A 106 8.13 -7.53 7.33
CA GLN A 106 7.91 -6.25 6.66
C GLN A 106 6.51 -5.71 6.97
N GLU A 107 5.47 -6.54 6.89
CA GLU A 107 4.09 -6.18 7.24
C GLU A 107 4.00 -5.70 8.71
N GLU A 108 4.67 -6.38 9.65
CA GLU A 108 4.75 -5.96 11.06
C GLU A 108 5.50 -4.64 11.25
N ALA A 109 6.59 -4.43 10.52
CA ALA A 109 7.36 -3.19 10.58
C ALA A 109 6.55 -2.01 10.00
N GLU A 110 5.85 -2.22 8.89
CA GLU A 110 4.97 -1.24 8.25
C GLU A 110 3.82 -0.86 9.19
N ALA A 111 3.20 -1.83 9.86
CA ALA A 111 2.15 -1.56 10.85
C ALA A 111 2.66 -0.64 11.97
N LYS A 112 3.82 -0.94 12.56
CA LYS A 112 4.43 -0.10 13.62
C LYS A 112 4.82 1.29 13.13
N ILE A 113 5.20 1.43 11.87
CA ILE A 113 5.50 2.72 11.26
C ILE A 113 4.21 3.55 11.14
N GLN A 114 3.12 2.92 10.69
CA GLN A 114 1.81 3.59 10.58
C GLN A 114 1.28 4.02 11.95
N GLU A 115 1.38 3.18 12.97
CA GLU A 115 1.01 3.54 14.36
C GLU A 115 1.73 4.82 14.81
N LYS A 116 3.05 4.89 14.60
CA LYS A 116 3.84 6.08 14.94
C LYS A 116 3.45 7.31 14.12
N PHE A 117 3.12 7.14 12.85
CA PHE A 117 2.64 8.25 12.03
C PHE A 117 1.31 8.79 12.55
N ASN A 118 0.38 7.90 12.91
CA ASN A 118 -0.91 8.29 13.47
C ASN A 118 -0.74 9.01 14.81
N GLU A 119 0.13 8.52 15.69
CA GLU A 119 0.47 9.20 16.97
C GLU A 119 1.06 10.60 16.78
N ILE A 120 1.88 10.78 15.72
CA ILE A 120 2.43 12.09 15.38
C ILE A 120 1.35 13.00 14.80
N GLU A 121 0.47 12.45 13.95
CA GLU A 121 -0.62 13.21 13.34
C GLU A 121 -1.58 13.75 14.40
N ILE A 122 -1.97 12.92 15.37
CA ILE A 122 -2.83 13.34 16.49
C ILE A 122 -2.19 14.49 17.27
N ARG A 123 -0.93 14.33 17.71
CA ARG A 123 -0.20 15.39 18.43
C ARG A 123 -0.06 16.67 17.61
N MET A 124 0.20 16.55 16.32
CA MET A 124 0.30 17.70 15.43
C MET A 124 -1.03 18.45 15.32
N MET A 125 -2.16 17.75 15.32
CA MET A 125 -3.49 18.38 15.28
C MET A 125 -3.77 19.12 16.59
N GLU A 126 -3.47 18.51 17.74
CA GLU A 126 -3.60 19.14 19.06
C GLU A 126 -2.72 20.41 19.18
N GLU A 127 -1.45 20.33 18.74
CA GLU A 127 -0.54 21.48 18.74
C GLU A 127 -1.03 22.60 17.81
N LYS A 128 -1.64 22.26 16.67
CA LYS A 128 -2.22 23.26 15.76
C LYS A 128 -3.41 23.97 16.39
N GLU A 129 -4.31 23.24 17.04
CA GLU A 129 -5.47 23.82 17.71
C GLU A 129 -5.02 24.78 18.83
N ALA A 130 -4.08 24.35 19.68
CA ALA A 130 -3.50 25.21 20.72
C ALA A 130 -2.86 26.48 20.13
N LEU A 131 -2.08 26.36 19.05
CA LEU A 131 -1.45 27.50 18.39
C LEU A 131 -2.50 28.45 17.78
N GLU A 132 -3.60 27.93 17.22
CA GLU A 132 -4.68 28.76 16.70
C GLU A 132 -5.38 29.58 17.79
N GLU A 133 -5.55 29.02 18.98
CA GLU A 133 -6.09 29.73 20.14
C GLU A 133 -5.16 30.85 20.62
N GLU A 134 -3.87 30.54 20.81
CA GLU A 134 -2.85 31.52 21.17
C GLU A 134 -2.80 32.66 20.14
N LYS A 135 -2.84 32.31 18.85
CA LYS A 135 -2.84 33.27 17.76
C LYS A 135 -4.06 34.19 17.82
N LYS A 136 -5.26 33.67 18.12
CA LYS A 136 -6.48 34.50 18.26
C LYS A 136 -6.35 35.49 19.41
N ILE A 137 -5.87 35.05 20.57
CA ILE A 137 -5.65 35.92 21.74
C ILE A 137 -4.66 37.03 21.40
N LEU A 138 -3.53 36.65 20.77
CA LEU A 138 -2.48 37.60 20.42
C LEU A 138 -2.95 38.60 19.35
N TRP A 139 -3.80 38.17 18.40
CA TRP A 139 -4.44 39.08 17.46
C TRP A 139 -5.37 40.09 18.15
N GLN A 140 -6.17 39.66 19.12
CA GLN A 140 -7.04 40.57 19.88
C GLN A 140 -6.22 41.60 20.65
N GLN A 141 -5.08 41.21 21.24
CA GLN A 141 -4.17 42.13 21.92
C GLN A 141 -3.57 43.16 20.96
N ILE A 142 -3.10 42.71 19.78
CA ILE A 142 -2.59 43.61 18.75
C ILE A 142 -3.66 44.62 18.31
N GLU A 143 -4.90 44.17 18.12
CA GLU A 143 -6.00 45.04 17.70
C GLU A 143 -6.33 46.11 18.77
N GLN A 144 -6.36 45.70 20.04
CA GLN A 144 -6.49 46.63 21.18
C GLN A 144 -5.34 47.65 21.23
N ASP A 145 -4.11 47.21 21.00
CA ASP A 145 -2.95 48.11 20.99
C ASP A 145 -2.98 49.09 19.82
N ILE A 146 -3.38 48.65 18.62
CA ILE A 146 -3.55 49.53 17.45
C ILE A 146 -4.55 50.64 17.76
N GLU A 147 -5.69 50.29 18.36
CA GLU A 147 -6.72 51.26 18.74
C GLU A 147 -6.23 52.22 19.84
N LYS A 148 -5.63 51.68 20.91
CA LYS A 148 -5.12 52.44 22.05
C LYS A 148 -4.04 53.44 21.66
N TYR A 149 -3.10 53.03 20.80
CA TYR A 149 -1.97 53.87 20.35
C TYR A 149 -2.26 54.62 19.04
N ARG A 150 -3.46 54.45 18.45
CA ARG A 150 -3.87 55.05 17.16
C ARG A 150 -2.86 54.84 16.05
N LEU A 151 -2.34 53.62 15.97
CA LEU A 151 -1.35 53.25 14.97
C LEU A 151 -2.02 53.07 13.60
N ASP A 152 -1.34 53.51 12.55
CA ASP A 152 -1.80 53.32 11.17
C ASP A 152 -1.59 51.87 10.73
N LYS A 153 -2.70 51.17 10.46
CA LYS A 153 -2.72 49.74 10.15
C LYS A 153 -1.98 49.44 8.84
N ASP A 154 -2.15 50.29 7.83
CA ASP A 154 -1.57 50.08 6.50
C ASP A 154 -0.03 50.17 6.54
N LEU A 155 0.49 51.06 7.39
CA LEU A 155 1.94 51.22 7.60
C LEU A 155 2.54 50.00 8.32
N ILE A 156 1.81 49.42 9.28
CA ILE A 156 2.24 48.20 9.98
C ILE A 156 2.28 47.02 9.00
N GLU A 157 1.21 46.83 8.23
CA GLU A 157 1.14 45.75 7.23
C GLU A 157 2.27 45.86 6.21
N TYR A 158 2.56 47.07 5.71
CA TYR A 158 3.71 47.30 4.81
C TYR A 158 5.05 46.91 5.44
N LYS A 159 5.29 47.27 6.71
CA LYS A 159 6.54 46.92 7.43
C LYS A 159 6.67 45.41 7.62
N VAL A 160 5.58 44.72 7.97
CA VAL A 160 5.56 43.25 8.12
C VAL A 160 5.83 42.56 6.79
N GLU A 161 5.18 43.02 5.72
CA GLU A 161 5.33 42.44 4.38
C GLU A 161 6.76 42.63 3.85
N LYS A 162 7.35 43.81 4.07
CA LYS A 162 8.76 44.08 3.75
C LYS A 162 9.69 43.15 4.53
N ALA A 163 9.52 43.03 5.85
CA ALA A 163 10.33 42.14 6.68
C ALA A 163 10.20 40.66 6.25
N ARG A 164 9.02 40.20 5.82
CA ARG A 164 8.83 38.85 5.27
C ARG A 164 9.61 38.66 3.97
N ARG A 165 9.59 39.64 3.07
CA ARG A 165 10.37 39.59 1.81
C ARG A 165 11.86 39.55 2.09
N ASP A 166 12.36 40.43 2.96
CA ASP A 166 13.77 40.51 3.33
C ASP A 166 14.25 39.15 3.92
N ASN A 167 13.47 38.54 4.82
CA ASN A 167 13.75 37.20 5.37
C ASN A 167 13.81 36.09 4.30
N VAL A 168 12.94 36.15 3.28
CA VAL A 168 12.94 35.19 2.18
C VAL A 168 14.17 35.37 1.31
N GLU A 169 14.59 36.60 1.04
CA GLU A 169 15.81 36.89 0.29
C GLU A 169 17.07 36.46 1.02
N GLU A 170 17.17 36.72 2.32
CA GLU A 170 18.27 36.23 3.16
C GLU A 170 18.37 34.69 3.13
N ARG A 171 17.23 33.99 3.17
CA ARG A 171 17.19 32.52 3.11
C ARG A 171 17.57 31.96 1.74
N LYS A 172 17.32 32.67 0.64
CA LYS A 172 17.75 32.25 -0.71
C LYS A 172 19.28 32.14 -0.83
N GLY A 173 20.03 32.91 -0.04
CA GLY A 173 21.50 32.82 0.02
C GLY A 173 22.04 31.60 0.77
N TYR A 174 21.22 30.94 1.60
CA TYR A 174 21.65 29.89 2.52
C TYR A 174 21.03 28.52 2.18
N VAL A 175 21.47 27.93 1.06
CA VAL A 175 21.07 26.56 0.70
C VAL A 175 21.94 25.57 1.46
N VAL A 176 21.41 24.97 2.53
CA VAL A 176 22.04 23.78 3.13
C VAL A 176 21.85 22.63 2.15
N PRO A 177 22.92 22.07 1.57
CA PRO A 177 22.78 20.96 0.64
C PRO A 177 22.17 19.75 1.37
N PRO A 178 21.36 18.93 0.68
CA PRO A 178 20.67 17.83 1.33
C PRO A 178 21.67 16.85 1.98
N PRO A 179 21.29 16.25 3.14
CA PRO A 179 22.15 15.30 3.84
C PRO A 179 22.59 14.18 2.89
N ASN A 180 23.86 13.79 2.98
CA ASN A 180 24.48 12.74 2.15
C ASN A 180 24.77 13.13 0.67
N THR A 181 24.93 14.42 0.37
CA THR A 181 25.53 14.88 -0.90
C THR A 181 27.01 15.23 -0.74
N TYR A 182 27.79 15.12 -1.82
CA TYR A 182 29.20 15.58 -1.83
C TYR A 182 29.31 17.05 -1.42
N GLN A 183 28.32 17.87 -1.80
CA GLN A 183 28.25 19.28 -1.40
C GLN A 183 28.02 19.45 0.11
N TYR A 184 27.28 18.55 0.77
CA TYR A 184 27.08 18.55 2.22
C TYR A 184 28.35 18.27 3.01
N ILE A 185 29.18 17.34 2.55
CA ILE A 185 30.49 17.07 3.16
C ILE A 185 31.41 18.30 3.01
N ARG A 186 31.37 18.97 1.85
CA ARG A 186 32.14 20.20 1.59
C ARG A 186 31.64 21.38 2.43
N TYR A 187 30.32 21.50 2.61
CA TYR A 187 29.67 22.46 3.51
C TYR A 187 30.10 22.26 4.96
N LEU A 188 30.08 21.02 5.47
CA LEU A 188 30.57 20.70 6.82
C LEU A 188 32.07 21.02 7.00
N ARG A 189 32.91 20.78 5.98
CA ARG A 189 34.34 21.15 6.02
C ARG A 189 34.59 22.65 6.03
N ARG A 190 33.72 23.45 5.39
CA ARG A 190 33.83 24.93 5.35
C ARG A 190 33.41 25.60 6.66
N MET A 191 32.58 24.94 7.48
CA MET A 191 32.28 25.46 8.81
C MET A 191 33.53 25.43 9.69
N SER A 192 33.76 26.52 10.43
CA SER A 192 34.84 26.64 11.42
C SER A 192 34.79 25.45 12.38
N SER A 193 35.96 24.97 12.86
CA SER A 193 35.99 23.86 13.84
C SER A 193 35.14 24.17 15.07
N ARG A 194 35.03 25.45 15.48
CA ARG A 194 34.16 25.90 16.58
C ARG A 194 32.68 25.76 16.24
N GLU A 195 32.27 26.18 15.04
CA GLU A 195 30.86 26.06 14.58
C GLU A 195 30.45 24.59 14.41
N ARG A 196 31.39 23.72 14.03
CA ARG A 196 31.14 22.27 13.99
C ARG A 196 30.92 21.68 15.38
N THR A 197 31.76 22.04 16.34
CA THR A 197 31.59 21.63 17.73
C THR A 197 30.32 22.21 18.33
N ASP A 198 30.00 23.48 18.10
CA ASP A 198 28.80 24.12 18.64
C ASP A 198 27.53 23.53 18.04
N LYS A 199 27.51 23.26 16.72
CA LYS A 199 26.39 22.57 16.06
C LYS A 199 26.26 21.13 16.53
N TYR A 200 27.36 20.42 16.73
CA TYR A 200 27.35 19.07 17.30
C TYR A 200 26.82 19.08 18.75
N LEU A 201 27.33 19.98 19.59
CA LEU A 201 26.90 20.16 20.97
C LEU A 201 25.44 20.57 21.06
N TYR A 202 24.98 21.47 20.19
CA TYR A 202 23.58 21.88 20.09
C TYR A 202 22.67 20.71 19.71
N ASN A 203 23.05 19.90 18.71
CA ASN A 203 22.31 18.71 18.34
C ASN A 203 22.29 17.65 19.45
N VAL A 204 23.42 17.45 20.14
CA VAL A 204 23.50 16.57 21.32
C VAL A 204 22.62 17.09 22.45
N MET A 205 22.57 18.41 22.65
CA MET A 205 21.74 19.04 23.67
C MET A 205 20.25 18.89 23.35
N LEU A 206 19.85 19.11 22.09
CA LEU A 206 18.48 18.86 21.62
C LEU A 206 18.10 17.39 21.76
N ALA A 207 18.99 16.46 21.40
CA ALA A 207 18.75 15.03 21.58
C ALA A 207 18.59 14.65 23.06
N LYS A 208 19.42 15.20 23.95
CA LYS A 208 19.29 15.01 25.41
C LYS A 208 17.99 15.60 25.95
N LYS A 209 17.60 16.80 25.49
CA LYS A 209 16.34 17.45 25.88
C LYS A 209 15.14 16.60 25.45
N ARG A 210 15.15 16.12 24.19
CA ARG A 210 14.13 15.22 23.65
C ARG A 210 14.05 13.91 24.44
N ASN A 211 15.20 13.31 24.79
CA ASN A 211 15.24 12.09 25.59
C ASN A 211 14.76 12.31 27.05
N ARG A 212 15.03 13.48 27.65
CA ARG A 212 14.48 13.84 28.96
C ARG A 212 12.97 14.02 28.92
N GLN A 213 12.46 14.73 27.92
CA GLN A 213 11.01 14.92 27.73
C GLN A 213 10.30 13.57 27.51
N VAL A 214 10.92 12.65 26.76
CA VAL A 214 10.41 11.28 26.61
C VAL A 214 10.45 10.52 27.94
N ALA A 215 11.54 10.64 28.72
CA ALA A 215 11.68 9.97 30.01
C ALA A 215 10.72 10.52 31.09
N GLU A 216 10.44 11.82 31.07
CA GLU A 216 9.48 12.49 31.96
C GLU A 216 8.05 12.12 31.58
N GLY A 217 7.70 12.14 30.29
CA GLY A 217 6.40 11.67 29.80
C GLY A 217 6.12 10.19 30.08
N THR A 218 7.15 9.34 30.18
CA THR A 218 6.98 7.93 30.59
C THR A 218 6.80 7.73 32.10
N LYS A 219 7.15 8.70 32.95
CA LYS A 219 6.95 8.59 34.40
C LYS A 219 5.52 8.92 34.82
N ASP A 220 4.89 9.87 34.14
CA ASP A 220 3.50 10.26 34.42
C ASP A 220 2.48 9.19 33.96
N GLY A 221 2.87 8.31 33.02
CA GLY A 221 2.07 7.17 32.56
C GLY A 221 2.22 5.88 33.38
N ALA A 222 3.10 5.82 34.39
CA ALA A 222 3.36 4.63 35.21
C ALA A 222 2.83 4.73 36.66
N SER A 223 2.12 5.82 37.00
CA SER A 223 1.53 6.06 38.32
C SER A 223 0.00 5.97 38.36
N ASN A 224 -0.62 5.29 37.38
CA ASN A 224 -2.01 4.83 37.44
C ASN A 224 -2.08 3.31 37.39
#